data_AF-A0A1J7I8N4-F1
#
_entry.id   AF-A0A1J7I8N4-F1
#
_cell.length_a   1.000
_cell.length_b   1.000
_cell.length_c   1.000
_cell.angle_alpha   90.00
_cell.angle_beta   90.00
_cell.angle_gamma   90.00
#
_symmetry.space_group_name_H-M   'P 1'
#
loop_
_entity.id
_entity.type
_entity.pdbx_description
1 polymer ?
#
loop_
_entity_poly.entity_id
_entity_poly.type
_entity_poly.pdbx_seq_one_letter_code
_entity_poly.pdbx_strand_id
1 'polypeptide(L)'
;MNGFSVASLTSTCSSISHRALSTAVEIDELRKQSPSSDDAPVVKELLFLGTKLLQFRQHTDILQECLGTASLISPNLQEVVVRSLRQCDTASAVLEKQIKRLHPQTLDRVNPDTLSVFEDLLVAYSRVFIFATQLLSV
;
A
#
# COMPACT_ATOMS: atom_id res chain seq x y z
N MET A 1 13.41 -22.93 -10.92
CA MET A 1 11.97 -22.82 -10.62
C MET A 1 11.77 -22.88 -9.10
N ASN A 2 12.45 -22.01 -8.33
CA ASN A 2 12.58 -22.11 -6.86
C ASN A 2 12.23 -20.77 -6.18
N GLY A 3 11.11 -20.15 -6.55
CA GLY A 3 10.78 -18.77 -6.13
C GLY A 3 9.61 -18.64 -5.17
N PHE A 4 8.83 -19.71 -4.96
CA PHE A 4 7.66 -19.68 -4.10
C PHE A 4 8.01 -20.16 -2.70
N SER A 5 7.89 -19.26 -1.73
CA SER A 5 8.06 -19.54 -0.31
C SER A 5 6.98 -18.75 0.41
N VAL A 6 6.06 -19.46 1.08
CA VAL A 6 4.99 -18.82 1.86
C VAL A 6 5.60 -17.88 2.88
N ALA A 7 6.66 -18.28 3.57
CA ALA A 7 7.39 -17.43 4.53
C ALA A 7 7.94 -16.14 3.89
N SER A 8 8.44 -16.22 2.66
CA SER A 8 8.93 -15.04 1.94
C SER A 8 7.80 -14.11 1.52
N LEU A 9 6.65 -14.67 1.11
CA LEU A 9 5.48 -13.88 0.74
C LEU A 9 4.83 -13.23 1.95
N THR A 10 4.67 -13.95 3.05
CA THR A 10 4.14 -13.38 4.30
C THR A 10 5.06 -12.29 4.85
N SER A 11 6.38 -12.47 4.76
CA SER A 11 7.35 -11.42 5.10
C SER A 11 7.21 -10.19 4.19
N THR A 12 6.99 -10.39 2.88
CA THR A 12 6.75 -9.30 1.93
C THR A 12 5.45 -8.56 2.26
N CYS A 13 4.36 -9.27 2.54
CA CYS A 13 3.10 -8.67 3.00
C CYS A 13 3.31 -7.85 4.28
N SER A 14 4.01 -8.38 5.28
CA SER A 14 4.30 -7.65 6.52
C SER A 14 5.10 -6.37 6.26
N SER A 15 6.08 -6.40 5.35
CA SER A 15 6.85 -5.21 4.97
C SER A 15 5.95 -4.15 4.31
N ILE A 16 5.10 -4.56 3.36
CA ILE A 16 4.15 -3.69 2.68
C ILE A 16 3.15 -3.10 3.69
N SER A 17 2.56 -3.91 4.57
CA SER A 17 1.61 -3.49 5.60
C SER A 17 2.22 -2.48 6.57
N HIS A 18 3.43 -2.76 7.05
CA HIS A 18 4.16 -1.84 7.94
C HIS A 18 4.44 -0.52 7.23
N ARG A 19 4.88 -0.58 5.96
CA ARG A 19 5.14 0.62 5.17
C ARG A 19 3.88 1.45 4.94
N ALA A 20 2.76 0.78 4.64
CA ALA A 20 1.48 1.46 4.46
C ALA A 20 1.04 2.18 5.73
N LEU A 21 1.16 1.53 6.90
CA LEU A 21 0.88 2.16 8.19
C LEU A 21 1.81 3.34 8.48
N SER A 22 3.13 3.13 8.35
CA SER A 22 4.11 4.19 8.61
C SER A 22 3.90 5.39 7.70
N THR A 23 3.56 5.16 6.42
CA THR A 23 3.29 6.25 5.46
C THR A 23 2.00 6.99 5.81
N ALA A 24 0.96 6.28 6.24
CA ALA A 24 -0.29 6.91 6.68
C ALA A 24 -0.09 7.79 7.93
N VAL A 25 0.73 7.32 8.89
CA VAL A 25 1.11 8.12 10.07
C VAL A 25 1.92 9.35 9.67
N GLU A 26 2.89 9.21 8.77
CA GLU A 26 3.68 10.34 8.25
C GLU A 26 2.78 11.39 7.59
N ILE A 27 1.80 10.96 6.79
CA ILE A 27 0.81 11.85 6.17
C ILE A 27 0.00 12.63 7.21
N ASP A 28 -0.45 11.95 8.27
CA ASP A 28 -1.22 12.58 9.35
C ASP A 28 -0.38 13.64 10.09
N GLU A 29 0.89 13.34 10.38
CA GLU A 29 1.82 14.28 10.99
C GLU A 29 2.15 15.47 10.07
N LEU A 30 2.39 15.22 8.78
CA LEU A 30 2.59 16.27 7.78
C LEU A 30 1.39 17.23 7.72
N ARG A 31 0.17 16.69 7.78
CA ARG A 31 -1.07 17.50 7.81
C ARG A 31 -1.16 18.35 9.08
N LYS A 32 -0.94 17.77 10.26
CA LYS A 32 -1.02 18.49 11.54
C LYS A 32 -0.02 19.66 11.64
N GLN A 33 1.14 19.50 11.02
CA GLN A 33 2.21 20.51 11.02
C GLN A 33 2.07 21.52 9.87
N SER A 34 1.13 21.33 8.95
CA SER A 34 0.92 22.21 7.81
C SER A 34 0.30 23.54 8.25
N PRO A 35 0.83 24.68 7.78
CA PRO A 35 0.17 25.98 7.96
C PRO A 35 -1.03 26.16 7.02
N SER A 36 -1.24 25.24 6.07
CA SER A 36 -2.35 25.31 5.11
C SER A 36 -3.67 24.96 5.79
N SER A 37 -4.77 25.57 5.32
CA SER A 37 -6.12 25.17 5.73
C SER A 37 -6.38 23.69 5.40
N ASP A 38 -7.15 23.01 6.26
CA ASP A 38 -7.65 21.65 6.02
C ASP A 38 -8.42 21.51 4.70
N ASP A 39 -8.94 22.62 4.17
CA ASP A 39 -9.68 22.65 2.91
C ASP A 39 -8.79 22.73 1.67
N ALA A 40 -7.48 22.94 1.81
CA ALA A 40 -6.55 23.00 0.70
C ALA A 40 -6.56 21.68 -0.10
N PRO A 41 -6.57 21.73 -1.45
CA PRO A 41 -6.69 20.51 -2.27
C PRO A 41 -5.65 19.44 -1.93
N VAL A 42 -4.38 19.82 -1.80
CA VAL A 42 -3.29 18.91 -1.40
C VAL A 42 -3.52 18.26 -0.04
N VAL A 43 -4.07 18.99 0.93
CA VAL A 43 -4.31 18.50 2.29
C VAL A 43 -5.46 17.48 2.28
N LYS A 44 -6.47 17.69 1.43
CA LYS A 44 -7.57 16.74 1.18
C LYS A 44 -7.07 15.46 0.50
N GLU A 45 -6.27 15.59 -0.55
CA GLU A 45 -5.67 14.43 -1.24
C GLU A 45 -4.76 13.63 -0.31
N LEU A 46 -3.93 14.30 0.51
CA LEU A 46 -3.12 13.62 1.51
C LEU A 46 -3.98 12.81 2.51
N LEU A 47 -5.08 13.38 3.00
CA LEU A 47 -6.00 12.66 3.90
C LEU A 47 -6.63 11.44 3.22
N PHE A 48 -7.03 11.61 1.96
CA PHE A 48 -7.64 10.53 1.19
C PHE A 48 -6.63 9.41 0.93
N LEU A 49 -5.41 9.75 0.49
CA LEU A 49 -4.28 8.81 0.37
C LEU A 49 -3.98 8.09 1.69
N GLY A 50 -3.93 8.81 2.81
CA GLY A 50 -3.74 8.22 4.14
C GLY A 50 -4.82 7.18 4.49
N THR A 51 -6.08 7.50 4.19
CA THR A 51 -7.20 6.56 4.34
C THR A 51 -7.04 5.34 3.44
N LYS A 52 -6.62 5.54 2.19
CA LYS A 52 -6.39 4.45 1.22
C LYS A 52 -5.25 3.54 1.64
N LEU A 53 -4.19 4.07 2.25
CA LEU A 53 -3.08 3.29 2.79
C LEU A 53 -3.56 2.37 3.93
N LEU A 54 -4.43 2.84 4.81
CA LEU A 54 -5.00 2.02 5.88
C LEU A 54 -5.91 0.91 5.34
N GLN A 55 -6.75 1.21 4.34
CA GLN A 55 -7.58 0.21 3.66
C GLN A 55 -6.71 -0.83 2.94
N PHE A 56 -5.71 -0.37 2.20
CA PHE A 56 -4.77 -1.23 1.48
C PHE A 56 -3.97 -2.14 2.43
N ARG A 57 -3.55 -1.62 3.59
CA ARG A 57 -2.93 -2.42 4.65
C ARG A 57 -3.85 -3.56 5.07
N GLN A 58 -5.13 -3.31 5.34
CA GLN A 58 -6.07 -4.35 5.75
C GLN A 58 -6.16 -5.47 4.71
N HIS A 59 -6.24 -5.14 3.42
CA HIS A 59 -6.24 -6.15 2.36
C HIS A 59 -4.94 -6.96 2.31
N THR A 60 -3.79 -6.32 2.59
CA THR A 60 -2.48 -6.97 2.63
C THR A 60 -2.35 -7.90 3.84
N ASP A 61 -2.84 -7.48 5.01
CA ASP A 61 -2.87 -8.29 6.25
C ASP A 61 -3.76 -9.53 6.06
N ILE A 62 -4.93 -9.38 5.44
CA ILE A 62 -5.83 -10.51 5.14
C ILE A 62 -5.17 -11.47 4.14
N LEU A 63 -4.54 -10.96 3.07
CA LEU A 63 -3.82 -11.81 2.12
C LEU A 63 -2.69 -12.60 2.80
N GLN A 64 -1.96 -11.97 3.72
CA GLN A 64 -0.92 -12.63 4.50
C GLN A 64 -1.47 -13.82 5.30
N GLU A 65 -2.61 -13.63 5.98
CA GLU A 65 -3.27 -14.68 6.76
C GLU A 65 -3.71 -15.85 5.87
N CYS A 66 -4.36 -15.56 4.74
CA CYS A 66 -4.79 -16.59 3.79
C CYS A 66 -3.61 -17.35 3.19
N LEU A 67 -2.50 -16.66 2.85
CA LEU A 67 -1.28 -17.32 2.38
C LEU A 67 -0.67 -18.24 3.45
N GLY A 68 -0.72 -17.85 4.73
CA GLY A 68 -0.19 -18.64 5.84
C GLY A 68 -1.03 -19.88 6.20
N THR A 69 -2.32 -19.88 5.84
CA THR A 69 -3.27 -20.94 6.18
C THR A 69 -3.64 -21.85 5.01
N ALA A 70 -3.41 -21.41 3.76
CA ALA A 70 -3.69 -22.20 2.58
C ALA A 70 -2.85 -23.49 2.53
N SER A 71 -3.53 -24.63 2.38
CA SER A 71 -2.89 -25.95 2.30
C SER A 71 -2.28 -26.23 0.92
N LEU A 72 -2.88 -25.69 -0.14
CA LEU A 72 -2.39 -25.80 -1.51
C LEU A 72 -2.69 -24.51 -2.27
N ILE A 73 -1.72 -24.04 -3.04
CA ILE A 73 -1.86 -22.85 -3.89
C ILE A 73 -1.49 -23.25 -5.32
N SER A 74 -2.38 -23.00 -6.27
CA SER A 74 -2.12 -23.36 -7.67
C SER A 74 -0.91 -22.60 -8.23
N PRO A 75 -0.06 -23.20 -9.10
CA PRO A 75 1.14 -22.55 -9.62
C PRO A 75 0.87 -21.20 -10.30
N ASN A 76 -0.24 -21.08 -11.02
CA ASN A 76 -0.64 -19.83 -11.67
C ASN A 76 -0.92 -18.72 -10.64
N LEU A 77 -1.63 -19.06 -9.55
CA LEU A 77 -1.90 -18.12 -8.48
C LEU A 77 -0.61 -17.74 -7.73
N GLN A 78 0.30 -18.70 -7.51
CA GLN A 78 1.62 -18.43 -6.93
C GLN A 78 2.38 -17.39 -7.76
N GLU A 79 2.45 -17.58 -9.09
CA GLU A 79 3.16 -16.65 -9.98
C GLU A 79 2.57 -15.24 -9.93
N VAL A 80 1.23 -15.14 -10.02
CA VAL A 80 0.52 -13.86 -9.97
C VAL A 80 0.74 -13.15 -8.63
N VAL A 81 0.63 -13.86 -7.50
CA VAL A 81 0.84 -13.30 -6.16
C VAL A 81 2.29 -12.84 -5.98
N VAL A 82 3.28 -13.67 -6.35
CA VAL A 82 4.70 -13.33 -6.25
C VAL A 82 5.03 -12.07 -7.07
N ARG A 83 4.56 -12.01 -8.32
CA ARG A 83 4.77 -10.84 -9.20
C ARG A 83 4.14 -9.59 -8.60
N SER A 84 2.88 -9.70 -8.19
CA SER A 84 2.10 -8.56 -7.69
C SER A 84 2.69 -8.01 -6.39
N LEU A 85 3.07 -8.88 -5.45
CA LEU A 85 3.70 -8.46 -4.19
C LEU A 85 5.05 -7.77 -4.43
N ARG A 86 5.89 -8.27 -5.33
CA ARG A 86 7.19 -7.62 -5.63
C ARG A 86 7.02 -6.23 -6.26
N GLN A 87 6.11 -6.11 -7.22
CA GLN A 87 5.82 -4.83 -7.87
C GLN A 87 5.21 -3.85 -6.87
N CYS A 88 4.32 -4.34 -6.01
CA CYS A 88 3.70 -3.56 -4.95
C CYS A 88 4.70 -3.09 -3.89
N ASP A 89 5.61 -3.96 -3.44
CA ASP A 89 6.68 -3.62 -2.49
C ASP A 89 7.57 -2.50 -3.05
N THR A 90 7.98 -2.62 -4.31
CA THR A 90 8.77 -1.57 -4.99
C THR A 90 8.01 -0.25 -5.06
N ALA A 91 6.74 -0.28 -5.48
CA ALA A 91 5.96 0.93 -5.67
C ALA A 91 5.58 1.61 -4.34
N SER A 92 5.28 0.83 -3.30
CA SER A 92 5.04 1.36 -1.95
C SER A 92 6.30 1.95 -1.32
N ALA A 93 7.49 1.39 -1.59
CA ALA A 93 8.76 2.00 -1.18
C ALA A 93 9.01 3.35 -1.86
N VAL A 94 8.62 3.50 -3.14
CA VAL A 94 8.66 4.79 -3.84
C VAL A 94 7.70 5.78 -3.18
N LEU A 95 6.45 5.39 -2.92
CA LEU A 95 5.45 6.23 -2.28
C LEU A 95 5.94 6.73 -0.91
N GLU A 96 6.36 5.83 -0.03
CA GLU A 96 6.90 6.17 1.30
C GLU A 96 8.03 7.21 1.19
N LYS A 97 8.96 7.00 0.24
CA LYS A 97 10.07 7.91 0.01
C LYS A 97 9.61 9.28 -0.47
N GLN A 98 8.58 9.36 -1.32
CA GLN A 98 8.05 10.66 -1.77
C GLN A 98 7.34 11.38 -0.64
N ILE A 99 6.53 10.69 0.16
CA ILE A 99 5.85 11.28 1.33
C ILE A 99 6.87 11.83 2.33
N LYS A 100 7.90 11.06 2.69
CA LYS A 100 8.97 11.49 3.61
C LYS A 100 9.80 12.68 3.12
N ARG A 101 9.70 13.05 1.84
CA ARG A 101 10.37 14.23 1.26
C ARG A 101 9.50 15.47 1.28
N LEU A 102 8.20 15.32 1.54
CA LEU A 102 7.31 16.46 1.68
C LEU A 102 7.68 17.23 2.95
N HIS A 103 7.52 18.54 2.88
CA HIS A 103 7.72 19.42 4.02
C HIS A 103 6.42 20.18 4.31
N PRO A 104 5.96 20.26 5.56
CA PRO A 104 4.66 20.87 5.89
C PRO A 104 4.49 22.29 5.34
N GLN A 105 5.57 23.09 5.38
CA GLN A 105 5.57 24.49 4.92
C GLN A 105 5.51 24.67 3.40
N THR A 106 5.66 23.60 2.61
CA THR A 106 5.70 23.67 1.13
C THR A 106 4.65 22.78 0.48
N LEU A 107 3.65 22.32 1.24
CA LEU A 107 2.60 21.45 0.70
C LEU A 107 1.78 22.14 -0.40
N ASP A 108 1.63 23.46 -0.33
CA ASP A 108 0.99 24.29 -1.36
C ASP A 108 1.63 24.16 -2.76
N ARG A 109 2.90 23.73 -2.84
CA ARG A 109 3.64 23.53 -4.09
C ARG A 109 3.54 22.11 -4.64
N VAL A 110 2.92 21.19 -3.90
CA VAL A 110 2.77 19.80 -4.32
C VAL A 110 1.59 19.73 -5.29
N ASN A 111 1.80 19.08 -6.44
CA ASN A 111 0.71 18.82 -7.37
C ASN A 111 -0.20 17.70 -6.80
N PRO A 112 -1.48 17.98 -6.47
CA PRO A 112 -2.42 16.96 -5.99
C PRO A 112 -2.58 15.78 -6.95
N ASP A 113 -2.47 15.99 -8.26
CA ASP A 113 -2.59 14.93 -9.27
C ASP A 113 -1.49 13.87 -9.14
N THR A 114 -0.35 14.20 -8.52
CA THR A 114 0.71 13.22 -8.27
C THR A 114 0.36 12.27 -7.13
N LEU A 115 -0.50 12.69 -6.20
CA LEU A 115 -0.96 11.86 -5.09
C LEU A 115 -2.04 10.87 -5.56
N SER A 116 -2.95 11.31 -6.42
CA SER A 116 -4.02 10.46 -6.97
C SER A 116 -3.49 9.25 -7.77
N VAL A 117 -2.35 9.39 -8.46
CA VAL A 117 -1.67 8.27 -9.12
C VAL A 117 -1.29 7.16 -8.12
N PHE A 118 -0.87 7.52 -6.91
CA PHE A 118 -0.58 6.53 -5.87
C PHE A 118 -1.85 5.92 -5.29
N GLU A 119 -2.95 6.66 -5.24
CA GLU A 119 -4.24 6.13 -4.81
C GLU A 119 -4.76 5.07 -5.78
N ASP A 120 -4.72 5.35 -7.07
CA ASP A 120 -5.09 4.40 -8.13
C ASP A 120 -4.26 3.12 -8.04
N LEU A 121 -2.97 3.27 -7.78
CA LEU A 121 -2.05 2.15 -7.58
C LEU A 121 -2.45 1.31 -6.34
N LEU A 122 -2.75 1.94 -5.21
CA LEU A 122 -3.20 1.24 -3.99
C LEU A 122 -4.53 0.53 -4.21
N VAL A 123 -5.45 1.12 -4.98
CA VAL A 123 -6.73 0.50 -5.36
C VAL A 123 -6.49 -0.70 -6.27
N ALA A 124 -5.61 -0.59 -7.27
CA ALA A 124 -5.30 -1.68 -8.18
C ALA A 124 -4.73 -2.88 -7.43
N TYR A 125 -3.72 -2.69 -6.56
CA TYR A 125 -3.17 -3.79 -5.76
C TYR A 125 -4.14 -4.32 -4.73
N SER A 126 -4.96 -3.46 -4.10
CA SER A 126 -6.04 -3.92 -3.22
C SER A 126 -6.96 -4.90 -3.92
N ARG A 127 -7.39 -4.59 -5.15
CA ARG A 127 -8.27 -5.48 -5.94
C ARG A 127 -7.59 -6.82 -6.24
N VAL A 128 -6.31 -6.80 -6.62
CA VAL A 128 -5.54 -8.02 -6.86
C VAL A 128 -5.44 -8.86 -5.58
N PHE A 129 -5.17 -8.23 -4.43
CA PHE A 129 -5.03 -8.94 -3.16
C PHE A 129 -6.36 -9.51 -2.68
N ILE A 130 -7.46 -8.76 -2.80
CA ILE A 130 -8.82 -9.25 -2.50
C ILE A 130 -9.13 -10.48 -3.37
N PHE A 131 -8.86 -10.40 -4.68
CA PHE A 131 -9.12 -11.51 -5.59
C PHE A 131 -8.26 -12.74 -5.25
N ALA A 132 -6.98 -12.55 -4.94
CA ALA A 132 -6.10 -13.63 -4.51
C ALA A 132 -6.59 -14.26 -3.20
N THR A 133 -6.97 -13.46 -2.20
CA THR A 133 -7.57 -13.90 -0.95
C THR A 133 -8.82 -14.75 -1.20
N GLN A 134 -9.72 -14.30 -2.07
CA GLN A 134 -10.92 -15.05 -2.42
C GLN A 134 -10.59 -16.42 -3.01
N LEU A 135 -9.60 -16.51 -3.89
CA LEU A 135 -9.17 -17.79 -4.49
C LEU A 135 -8.44 -18.72 -3.50
N LEU A 136 -7.79 -18.17 -2.47
CA LEU A 136 -7.12 -18.94 -1.42
C LEU A 136 -8.08 -19.45 -0.33
N SER A 137 -9.26 -18.85 -0.22
CA SER A 137 -10.26 -19.18 0.80
C SER A 137 -11.29 -20.23 0.34
N VAL A 138 -11.13 -20.77 -0.88
CA VAL A 138 -11.95 -21.85 -1.45
C VAL A 138 -11.33 -23.20 -1.09
#